data_AF-A0A8T1FII7-F1
#
_entry.id   AF-A0A8T1FII7-F1
#
_cell.length_a   1.000
_cell.length_b   1.000
_cell.length_c   1.000
_cell.angle_alpha   90.00
_cell.angle_beta   90.00
_cell.angle_gamma   90.00
#
_symmetry.space_group_name_H-M   'P 1'
#
loop_
_entity.id
_entity.type
_entity.pdbx_description
1 polymer ?
#
loop_
_entity_poly.entity_id
_entity_poly.type
_entity_poly.pdbx_seq_one_letter_code
_entity_poly.pdbx_strand_id
1 'polypeptide(L)'
;MKSEARAVERVKVFCRVRPLLQRERDGWSYEEYCQQFGEDGQRLDANDTQQPATDATPESSDDDPATFITEKGRKVIGSLTPSVTMQPDGHSVTFQAPTAAHGEARLFQFDGNLNETCDQQTVYEHSSLGGNAKTALVVTVTPAVTEAPETLQTLQFGQRAMQVAVRAHRSALSVLDYRTLYEEMRQALDEEQQRFRQAEAAASDEKNRAAIAQDKLTKALLRVQHLEFELEAAQTATRHSSAPDVEGNDVERMKLELQQLVARHAQDVAQVKSACDRQIETYKRLAHEASQEWHEVEGELAGEKTQVLHTLQDLKEFKLRYFQLEEDTTERIAELVQDERDREKERDAALATVAALEKELKAIHAKMVEGESQREKLQDQLDTDFVPKEAIQQMEALYEGAISKLQARVGCLESKSSNRRPKTPSNNNSTPGQPQRSLPEVRKPGMANRAVPRVGRLVPGAKTGSSSRLNSGLRVSSRILQ
;
A
#
# COMPACT_ATOMS: atom_id res chain seq x y z
N MET A 1 -28.58 5.59 -27.75
CA MET A 1 -28.01 4.47 -26.98
C MET A 1 -28.60 4.51 -25.57
N LYS A 2 -28.80 3.37 -24.90
CA LYS A 2 -29.22 3.37 -23.49
C LYS A 2 -28.02 3.80 -22.63
N SER A 3 -28.23 4.69 -21.67
CA SER A 3 -27.22 4.95 -20.64
C SER A 3 -27.29 3.81 -19.63
N GLU A 4 -26.29 2.93 -19.67
CA GLU A 4 -26.06 2.00 -18.56
C GLU A 4 -25.63 2.83 -17.36
N ALA A 5 -26.44 2.81 -16.30
CA ALA A 5 -26.10 3.44 -15.04
C ALA A 5 -24.90 2.67 -14.46
N ARG A 6 -23.70 3.24 -14.58
CA ARG A 6 -22.48 2.68 -13.97
C ARG A 6 -22.75 2.43 -12.50
N ALA A 7 -22.64 1.17 -12.08
CA ALA A 7 -22.69 0.80 -10.68
C ALA A 7 -21.64 1.62 -9.92
N VAL A 8 -22.09 2.37 -8.92
CA VAL A 8 -21.20 3.15 -8.07
C VAL A 8 -20.46 2.17 -7.17
N GLU A 9 -19.14 2.08 -7.31
CA GLU A 9 -18.31 1.25 -6.44
C GLU A 9 -18.50 1.73 -4.99
N ARG A 10 -18.81 0.82 -4.07
CA ARG A 10 -19.00 1.11 -2.63
C ARG A 10 -18.06 0.25 -1.81
N VAL A 11 -17.69 0.75 -0.63
CA VAL A 11 -16.94 -0.04 0.35
C VAL A 11 -17.81 -1.22 0.82
N LYS A 12 -17.30 -2.44 0.67
CA LYS A 12 -17.95 -3.63 1.26
C LYS A 12 -17.64 -3.66 2.76
N VAL A 13 -18.65 -3.85 3.59
CA VAL A 13 -18.49 -3.90 5.05
C VAL A 13 -19.00 -5.24 5.58
N PHE A 14 -18.10 -5.98 6.21
CA PHE A 14 -18.37 -7.26 6.86
C PHE A 14 -18.43 -7.05 8.37
N CYS A 15 -19.28 -7.80 9.08
CA CYS A 15 -19.34 -7.75 10.54
C CYS A 15 -19.06 -9.13 11.14
N ARG A 16 -18.30 -9.16 12.25
CA ARG A 16 -18.00 -10.34 13.05
C ARG A 16 -18.28 -10.04 14.52
N VAL A 17 -19.13 -10.85 15.16
CA VAL A 17 -19.23 -10.88 16.62
C VAL A 17 -18.08 -11.77 17.14
N ARG A 18 -17.27 -11.27 18.07
CA ARG A 18 -16.21 -12.06 18.75
C ARG A 18 -16.76 -12.82 19.96
N PRO A 19 -16.04 -13.81 20.52
CA PRO A 19 -16.44 -14.45 21.77
C PRO A 19 -16.30 -13.46 22.94
N LEU A 20 -17.02 -13.73 24.03
CA LEU A 20 -16.71 -13.12 25.32
C LEU A 20 -15.30 -13.54 25.76
N LEU A 21 -14.45 -12.57 26.07
CA LEU A 21 -13.15 -12.80 26.69
C LEU A 21 -13.32 -13.15 28.17
N GLN A 22 -12.28 -13.68 28.81
CA GLN A 22 -12.37 -14.13 30.21
C GLN A 22 -12.81 -12.99 31.14
N ARG A 23 -12.16 -11.82 31.08
CA ARG A 23 -12.54 -10.62 31.85
C ARG A 23 -14.03 -10.25 31.75
N GLU A 24 -14.64 -10.44 30.58
CA GLU A 24 -16.04 -10.08 30.30
C GLU A 24 -17.02 -11.11 30.86
N ARG A 25 -16.60 -12.39 30.94
CA ARG A 25 -17.35 -13.44 31.64
C ARG A 25 -17.30 -13.23 33.15
N ASP A 26 -16.17 -12.74 33.63
CA ASP A 26 -15.92 -12.36 35.02
C ASP A 26 -16.54 -10.98 35.38
N GLY A 27 -17.19 -10.31 34.41
CA GLY A 27 -17.99 -9.09 34.61
C GLY A 27 -17.27 -7.75 34.44
N TRP A 28 -15.96 -7.75 34.15
CA TRP A 28 -15.13 -6.54 34.05
C TRP A 28 -15.26 -5.87 32.68
N SER A 29 -15.28 -4.53 32.65
CA SER A 29 -14.91 -3.77 31.46
C SER A 29 -13.39 -3.83 31.22
N TYR A 30 -12.94 -3.44 30.02
CA TYR A 30 -11.51 -3.29 29.75
C TYR A 30 -10.85 -2.24 30.66
N GLU A 31 -11.52 -1.11 30.93
CA GLU A 31 -10.98 -0.04 31.77
C GLU A 31 -10.80 -0.48 33.23
N GLU A 32 -11.81 -1.12 33.84
CA GLU A 32 -11.71 -1.66 35.20
C GLU A 32 -10.64 -2.76 35.30
N TYR A 33 -10.54 -3.61 34.26
CA TYR A 33 -9.51 -4.65 34.19
C TYR A 33 -8.10 -4.05 34.16
N CYS A 34 -7.86 -3.04 33.34
CA CYS A 34 -6.56 -2.38 33.26
C CYS A 34 -6.22 -1.52 34.49
N GLN A 35 -7.21 -0.93 35.16
CA GLN A 35 -6.99 -0.28 36.47
C GLN A 35 -6.56 -1.27 37.57
N GLN A 36 -7.01 -2.53 37.50
CA GLN A 36 -6.74 -3.55 38.51
C GLN A 36 -5.52 -4.44 38.21
N PHE A 37 -5.24 -4.69 36.92
CA PHE A 37 -4.24 -5.66 36.42
C PHE A 37 -3.28 -5.11 35.35
N GLY A 38 -3.29 -3.80 35.09
CA GLY A 38 -2.50 -3.19 34.02
C GLY A 38 -2.90 -3.67 32.61
N GLU A 39 -2.13 -3.31 31.60
CA GLU A 39 -2.33 -3.82 30.23
C GLU A 39 -1.82 -5.26 30.07
N ASP A 40 -0.77 -5.64 30.82
CA ASP A 40 -0.12 -6.97 30.77
C ASP A 40 -0.79 -8.05 31.66
N GLY A 41 -1.90 -7.74 32.33
CA GLY A 41 -2.61 -8.68 33.22
C GLY A 41 -1.90 -8.98 34.55
N GLN A 42 -0.82 -8.26 34.87
CA GLN A 42 -0.14 -8.33 36.16
C GLN A 42 -0.79 -7.37 37.14
N ARG A 43 -1.38 -7.90 38.21
CA ARG A 43 -1.95 -7.13 39.34
C ARG A 43 -1.01 -5.99 39.72
N LEU A 44 -1.47 -4.75 39.59
CA LEU A 44 -0.68 -3.59 39.99
C LEU A 44 -0.51 -3.61 41.51
N ASP A 45 0.73 -3.72 41.97
CA ASP A 45 1.07 -3.70 43.39
C ASP A 45 0.88 -2.27 43.94
N ALA A 46 -0.34 -2.00 44.39
CA ALA A 46 -0.74 -0.77 45.08
C ALA A 46 -0.08 -0.69 46.47
N ASN A 47 1.23 -0.42 46.50
CA ASN A 47 2.05 -0.27 47.70
C ASN A 47 3.07 0.87 47.54
N ASP A 48 2.60 2.12 47.64
CA ASP A 48 3.36 3.10 48.43
C ASP A 48 2.45 4.16 49.08
N THR A 49 1.48 3.72 49.90
CA THR A 49 0.84 4.60 50.89
C THR A 49 0.42 3.81 52.13
N GLN A 50 1.35 3.70 53.08
CA GLN A 50 1.16 3.52 54.53
C GLN A 50 -0.02 2.65 55.04
N GLN A 51 0.33 1.50 55.63
CA GLN A 51 -0.51 0.88 56.66
C GLN A 51 -0.81 1.86 57.82
N PRO A 52 -1.92 1.66 58.54
CA PRO A 52 -1.76 0.91 59.81
C PRO A 52 -2.61 -0.36 59.88
N ALA A 53 -2.13 -1.31 60.68
CA ALA A 53 -2.62 -2.68 60.75
C ALA A 53 -4.03 -2.86 61.37
N THR A 54 -4.67 -3.99 61.04
CA THR A 54 -5.24 -4.86 62.08
C THR A 54 -5.17 -6.33 61.63
N ASP A 55 -5.36 -7.25 62.58
CA ASP A 55 -4.97 -8.66 62.50
C ASP A 55 -6.20 -9.60 62.30
N ALA A 56 -5.94 -10.91 62.25
CA ALA A 56 -6.87 -12.06 62.26
C ALA A 56 -7.47 -12.54 60.90
N THR A 57 -6.89 -13.64 60.40
CA THR A 57 -7.63 -14.76 59.78
C THR A 57 -8.42 -15.52 60.86
N PRO A 58 -9.56 -16.19 60.54
CA PRO A 58 -9.48 -17.60 60.11
C PRO A 58 -10.55 -18.09 59.08
N GLU A 59 -10.13 -19.10 58.31
CA GLU A 59 -10.83 -20.35 57.93
C GLU A 59 -12.27 -20.40 57.37
N SER A 60 -12.39 -21.00 56.17
CA SER A 60 -13.27 -22.14 55.81
C SER A 60 -14.78 -22.14 56.16
N SER A 61 -15.65 -22.12 55.13
CA SER A 61 -16.56 -23.24 54.78
C SER A 61 -17.44 -22.95 53.54
N ASP A 62 -18.07 -24.00 52.99
CA ASP A 62 -19.00 -23.98 51.86
C ASP A 62 -20.44 -23.53 52.23
N ASP A 63 -21.30 -23.50 51.19
CA ASP A 63 -22.77 -23.37 51.16
C ASP A 63 -23.45 -21.97 51.27
N ASP A 64 -24.33 -21.77 50.29
CA ASP A 64 -25.33 -20.69 50.11
C ASP A 64 -26.59 -20.98 50.99
N PRO A 65 -27.59 -20.09 51.16
CA PRO A 65 -27.69 -18.69 50.74
C PRO A 65 -28.16 -17.70 51.83
N ALA A 66 -27.62 -16.48 51.84
CA ALA A 66 -28.14 -15.38 52.67
C ALA A 66 -28.20 -14.03 51.93
N THR A 67 -29.42 -13.56 51.62
CA THR A 67 -29.60 -12.20 51.08
C THR A 67 -29.62 -11.18 52.22
N PHE A 68 -28.52 -10.45 52.39
CA PHE A 68 -28.52 -9.19 53.12
C PHE A 68 -28.17 -8.01 52.21
N ILE A 69 -28.75 -6.85 52.53
CA ILE A 69 -28.75 -5.65 51.68
C ILE A 69 -27.94 -4.56 52.39
N THR A 70 -26.96 -4.01 51.68
CA THR A 70 -26.32 -2.73 52.02
C THR A 70 -26.41 -1.78 50.82
N GLU A 71 -26.38 -0.48 51.08
CA GLU A 71 -27.07 0.51 50.23
C GLU A 71 -26.25 1.05 49.04
N LYS A 72 -26.03 0.21 48.01
CA LYS A 72 -25.88 0.65 46.61
C LYS A 72 -26.65 -0.26 45.64
N GLY A 73 -27.93 -0.46 45.92
CA GLY A 73 -28.78 -1.42 45.20
C GLY A 73 -29.27 -0.96 43.83
N ARG A 74 -28.72 -1.55 42.76
CA ARG A 74 -29.51 -2.04 41.62
C ARG A 74 -29.01 -3.40 41.14
N LYS A 75 -29.47 -4.48 41.81
CA LYS A 75 -29.52 -5.81 41.19
C LYS A 75 -30.48 -5.76 40.00
N VAL A 76 -29.96 -5.82 38.77
CA VAL A 76 -30.79 -6.12 37.59
C VAL A 76 -30.98 -7.63 37.52
N ILE A 77 -31.87 -8.17 38.36
CA ILE A 77 -32.47 -9.50 38.10
C ILE A 77 -33.55 -9.28 37.03
N GLY A 78 -33.08 -9.15 35.79
CA GLY A 78 -33.89 -9.06 34.59
C GLY A 78 -33.30 -10.01 33.56
N SER A 79 -34.05 -11.04 33.18
CA SER A 79 -33.65 -11.95 32.10
C SER A 79 -33.55 -11.17 30.80
N LEU A 80 -32.32 -11.01 30.27
CA LEU A 80 -32.02 -10.66 28.88
C LEU A 80 -30.50 -10.71 28.62
N THR A 81 -30.03 -11.79 28.02
CA THR A 81 -28.78 -11.84 27.24
C THR A 81 -29.11 -11.69 25.75
N PRO A 82 -28.17 -11.26 24.88
CA PRO A 82 -26.93 -10.50 25.09
C PRO A 82 -27.07 -9.05 24.56
N SER A 83 -26.03 -8.20 24.68
CA SER A 83 -26.05 -6.85 24.09
C SER A 83 -25.96 -6.85 22.56
N VAL A 84 -25.43 -7.92 21.96
CA VAL A 84 -25.30 -8.11 20.50
C VAL A 84 -25.62 -9.55 20.11
N THR A 85 -26.28 -9.75 18.98
CA THR A 85 -26.48 -11.08 18.37
C THR A 85 -26.43 -10.98 16.84
N MET A 86 -25.65 -11.85 16.21
CA MET A 86 -25.68 -12.08 14.75
C MET A 86 -26.95 -12.88 14.42
N GLN A 87 -27.74 -12.42 13.45
CA GLN A 87 -28.97 -13.11 13.04
C GLN A 87 -28.67 -14.37 12.20
N PRO A 88 -29.62 -15.33 12.11
CA PRO A 88 -29.46 -16.54 11.30
C PRO A 88 -29.27 -16.32 9.79
N ASP A 89 -29.49 -15.09 9.31
CA ASP A 89 -29.25 -14.71 7.91
C ASP A 89 -27.75 -14.57 7.58
N GLY A 90 -26.87 -14.41 8.56
CA GLY A 90 -25.45 -14.15 8.34
C GLY A 90 -25.15 -12.79 7.69
N HIS A 91 -26.08 -11.83 7.77
CA HIS A 91 -25.94 -10.49 7.20
C HIS A 91 -26.46 -9.37 8.13
N SER A 92 -27.34 -9.69 9.07
CA SER A 92 -27.89 -8.73 10.02
C SER A 92 -27.34 -8.93 11.44
N VAL A 93 -27.05 -7.84 12.13
CA VAL A 93 -26.64 -7.82 13.54
C VAL A 93 -27.67 -7.05 14.35
N THR A 94 -28.16 -7.65 15.42
CA THR A 94 -29.09 -7.02 16.36
C THR A 94 -28.33 -6.54 17.59
N PHE A 95 -28.42 -5.25 17.89
CA PHE A 95 -27.89 -4.62 19.11
C PHE A 95 -29.05 -4.32 20.06
N GLN A 96 -28.90 -4.64 21.35
CA GLN A 96 -29.89 -4.36 22.37
C GLN A 96 -29.30 -3.47 23.47
N ALA A 97 -29.88 -2.27 23.64
CA ALA A 97 -29.35 -1.26 24.54
C ALA A 97 -29.60 -1.61 26.03
N PRO A 98 -28.58 -1.57 26.91
CA PRO A 98 -28.71 -2.02 28.31
C PRO A 98 -29.58 -1.12 29.20
N THR A 99 -29.88 0.11 28.77
CA THR A 99 -30.67 1.09 29.52
C THR A 99 -32.13 1.22 29.04
N ALA A 100 -32.52 0.47 28.01
CA ALA A 100 -33.84 0.61 27.39
C ALA A 100 -34.93 -0.14 28.18
N ALA A 101 -35.68 0.60 29.01
CA ALA A 101 -36.84 0.07 29.77
C ALA A 101 -37.97 -0.51 28.88
N HIS A 102 -37.94 -0.18 27.58
CA HIS A 102 -38.59 -0.93 26.51
C HIS A 102 -37.48 -1.32 25.53
N GLY A 103 -37.13 -2.60 25.47
CA GLY A 103 -35.90 -3.08 24.83
C GLY A 103 -35.83 -2.79 23.32
N GLU A 104 -35.28 -1.63 22.95
CA GLU A 104 -35.14 -1.20 21.57
C GLU A 104 -33.98 -1.97 20.89
N ALA A 105 -34.33 -3.13 20.32
CA ALA A 105 -33.44 -3.91 19.48
C ALA A 105 -33.22 -3.20 18.13
N ARG A 106 -31.99 -2.75 17.89
CA ARG A 106 -31.59 -2.06 16.65
C ARG A 106 -30.95 -3.03 15.68
N LEU A 107 -31.51 -3.13 14.48
CA LEU A 107 -31.01 -4.00 13.42
C LEU A 107 -30.04 -3.24 12.50
N PHE A 108 -28.83 -3.76 12.36
CA PHE A 108 -27.82 -3.34 11.39
C PHE A 108 -27.70 -4.40 10.29
N GLN A 109 -27.44 -3.99 9.06
CA GLN A 109 -27.27 -4.88 7.91
C GLN A 109 -25.91 -4.64 7.25
N PHE A 110 -25.24 -5.72 6.85
CA PHE A 110 -23.87 -5.74 6.34
C PHE A 110 -23.73 -6.66 5.11
N ASP A 111 -22.69 -6.46 4.31
CA ASP A 111 -22.48 -7.19 3.05
C ASP A 111 -22.10 -8.67 3.26
N GLY A 112 -21.73 -9.06 4.49
CA GLY A 112 -21.49 -10.46 4.88
C GLY A 112 -21.02 -10.63 6.34
N ASN A 113 -21.27 -11.82 6.89
CA ASN A 113 -20.66 -12.29 8.13
C ASN A 113 -19.33 -12.99 7.84
N LEU A 114 -18.30 -12.66 8.62
CA LEU A 114 -17.05 -13.43 8.67
C LEU A 114 -17.03 -14.25 9.96
N ASN A 115 -17.35 -15.55 9.82
CA ASN A 115 -17.37 -16.47 10.95
C ASN A 115 -15.96 -16.76 11.49
N GLU A 116 -15.88 -17.38 12.66
CA GLU A 116 -14.60 -17.55 13.38
C GLU A 116 -13.65 -18.54 12.72
N THR A 117 -14.19 -19.40 11.85
CA THR A 117 -13.48 -20.40 11.04
C THR A 117 -13.07 -19.87 9.66
N CYS A 118 -13.38 -18.62 9.33
CA CYS A 118 -13.04 -18.02 8.05
C CYS A 118 -11.56 -17.64 8.04
N ASP A 119 -10.74 -18.40 7.30
CA ASP A 119 -9.32 -18.08 7.15
C ASP A 119 -9.10 -16.90 6.17
N GLN A 120 -7.89 -16.34 6.19
CA GLN A 120 -7.55 -15.17 5.38
C GLN A 120 -7.76 -15.43 3.88
N GLN A 121 -7.57 -16.68 3.43
CA GLN A 121 -7.77 -17.06 2.05
C GLN A 121 -9.26 -17.10 1.69
N THR A 122 -10.12 -17.67 2.54
CA THR A 122 -11.58 -17.64 2.41
C THR A 122 -12.12 -16.20 2.38
N VAL A 123 -11.56 -15.29 3.18
CA VAL A 123 -11.87 -13.85 3.10
C VAL A 123 -11.53 -13.30 1.71
N TYR A 124 -10.33 -13.58 1.19
CA TYR A 124 -9.90 -13.14 -0.15
C TYR A 124 -10.59 -13.88 -1.31
N GLU A 125 -11.16 -15.06 -1.11
CA GLU A 125 -11.83 -15.85 -2.16
C GLU A 125 -13.33 -15.55 -2.22
N HIS A 126 -14.05 -15.52 -1.09
CA HIS A 126 -15.43 -14.97 -1.05
C HIS A 126 -15.45 -13.46 -1.41
N SER A 127 -14.36 -12.74 -1.13
CA SER A 127 -14.18 -11.34 -1.54
C SER A 127 -13.26 -11.17 -2.75
N SER A 128 -13.04 -12.21 -3.57
CA SER A 128 -12.23 -12.12 -4.78
C SER A 128 -12.90 -11.24 -5.82
N LEU A 129 -12.66 -9.93 -5.72
CA LEU A 129 -12.50 -8.89 -6.76
C LEU A 129 -13.43 -8.95 -8.01
N GLY A 130 -14.56 -9.65 -7.90
CA GLY A 130 -15.48 -10.02 -8.98
C GLY A 130 -16.43 -8.91 -9.40
N GLY A 131 -15.89 -7.71 -9.58
CA GLY A 131 -16.61 -6.51 -9.94
C GLY A 131 -16.73 -5.49 -8.81
N ASN A 132 -16.29 -4.26 -9.10
CA ASN A 132 -16.83 -3.01 -8.57
C ASN A 132 -16.69 -2.73 -7.06
N ALA A 133 -15.77 -3.39 -6.34
CA ALA A 133 -15.40 -3.00 -4.98
C ALA A 133 -13.89 -3.21 -4.74
N LYS A 134 -13.17 -2.12 -4.47
CA LYS A 134 -11.70 -2.12 -4.21
C LYS A 134 -11.33 -2.04 -2.73
N THR A 135 -12.31 -1.82 -1.87
CA THR A 135 -12.10 -1.58 -0.44
C THR A 135 -13.10 -2.41 0.34
N ALA A 136 -12.57 -3.21 1.26
CA ALA A 136 -13.34 -3.98 2.23
C ALA A 136 -12.99 -3.49 3.64
N LEU A 137 -13.98 -3.47 4.52
CA LEU A 137 -13.84 -3.16 5.95
C LEU A 137 -14.39 -4.35 6.76
N VAL A 138 -13.62 -4.81 7.74
CA VAL A 138 -14.08 -5.84 8.70
C VAL A 138 -14.34 -5.15 10.04
N VAL A 139 -15.56 -5.32 10.54
CA VAL A 139 -16.08 -4.68 11.76
C VAL A 139 -16.25 -5.74 12.84
N THR A 140 -15.26 -5.87 13.71
CA THR A 140 -15.29 -6.81 14.85
C THR A 140 -15.98 -6.16 16.04
N VAL A 141 -17.00 -6.81 16.60
CA VAL A 141 -17.83 -6.29 17.69
C VAL A 141 -17.96 -7.30 18.83
N THR A 142 -18.16 -6.81 20.05
CA THR A 142 -18.25 -7.63 21.27
C THR A 142 -19.71 -7.83 21.70
N PRO A 143 -20.08 -9.02 22.22
CA PRO A 143 -21.37 -9.26 22.87
C PRO A 143 -21.36 -8.93 24.37
N ALA A 144 -20.29 -8.31 24.89
CA ALA A 144 -20.21 -7.85 26.28
C ALA A 144 -21.18 -6.70 26.55
N VAL A 145 -21.77 -6.68 27.75
CA VAL A 145 -22.72 -5.63 28.17
C VAL A 145 -21.99 -4.37 28.65
N THR A 146 -20.79 -4.53 29.21
CA THR A 146 -19.87 -3.46 29.63
C THR A 146 -19.41 -2.61 28.44
N GLU A 147 -18.95 -3.25 27.36
CA GLU A 147 -18.45 -2.63 26.12
C GLU A 147 -19.60 -2.31 25.10
N ALA A 148 -20.85 -2.31 25.54
CA ALA A 148 -22.02 -2.02 24.70
C ALA A 148 -22.02 -0.62 24.01
N PRO A 149 -21.63 0.50 24.64
CA PRO A 149 -21.68 1.81 23.96
C PRO A 149 -20.65 1.93 22.83
N GLU A 150 -19.45 1.38 23.00
CA GLU A 150 -18.41 1.33 21.96
C GLU A 150 -18.84 0.43 20.80
N THR A 151 -19.47 -0.70 21.13
CA THR A 151 -20.02 -1.62 20.12
C THR A 151 -21.08 -0.95 19.26
N LEU A 152 -21.98 -0.16 19.85
CA LEU A 152 -22.97 0.61 19.11
C LEU A 152 -22.30 1.65 18.18
N GLN A 153 -21.26 2.34 18.63
CA GLN A 153 -20.50 3.28 17.78
C GLN A 153 -19.81 2.56 16.62
N THR A 154 -19.26 1.38 16.87
CA THR A 154 -18.56 0.52 15.91
C THR A 154 -19.51 -0.02 14.82
N LEU A 155 -20.70 -0.49 15.21
CA LEU A 155 -21.76 -0.89 14.28
C LEU A 155 -22.23 0.28 13.40
N GLN A 156 -22.45 1.46 13.99
CA GLN A 156 -22.82 2.67 13.25
C GLN A 156 -21.69 3.14 12.31
N PHE A 157 -20.42 3.00 12.71
CA PHE A 157 -19.28 3.31 11.85
C PHE A 157 -19.26 2.41 10.61
N GLY A 158 -19.44 1.11 10.78
CA GLY A 158 -19.58 0.18 9.66
C GLY A 158 -20.74 0.57 8.72
N GLN A 159 -21.93 0.85 9.27
CA GLN A 159 -23.09 1.25 8.50
C GLN A 159 -22.88 2.58 7.72
N ARG A 160 -22.12 3.53 8.27
CA ARG A 160 -21.70 4.75 7.55
C ARG A 160 -20.64 4.45 6.48
N ALA A 161 -19.68 3.58 6.76
CA ALA A 161 -18.63 3.20 5.80
C ALA A 161 -19.21 2.57 4.53
N MET A 162 -20.28 1.76 4.64
CA MET A 162 -21.01 1.22 3.48
C MET A 162 -21.51 2.32 2.52
N GLN A 163 -21.74 3.56 2.99
CA GLN A 163 -22.26 4.66 2.18
C GLN A 163 -21.15 5.36 1.37
N VAL A 164 -19.87 5.05 1.64
CA VAL A 164 -18.73 5.63 0.92
C VAL A 164 -18.69 5.10 -0.51
N ALA A 165 -18.89 6.02 -1.45
CA ALA A 165 -18.83 5.77 -2.89
C ALA A 165 -17.41 6.02 -3.42
N VAL A 166 -16.71 4.96 -3.83
CA VAL A 166 -15.43 5.07 -4.53
C VAL A 166 -15.70 5.51 -5.97
N ARG A 167 -15.12 6.64 -6.38
CA ARG A 167 -15.19 7.15 -7.75
C ARG A 167 -13.79 7.24 -8.33
N ALA A 168 -13.48 6.40 -9.31
CA ALA A 168 -12.23 6.44 -10.05
C ALA A 168 -12.15 7.71 -10.93
N HIS A 169 -11.68 8.81 -10.34
CA HIS A 169 -11.37 10.03 -11.09
C HIS A 169 -10.09 9.80 -11.90
N ARG A 170 -10.17 9.85 -13.24
CA ARG A 170 -8.97 9.88 -14.07
C ARG A 170 -8.26 11.22 -13.82
N SER A 171 -6.97 11.19 -13.48
CA SER A 171 -6.21 12.44 -13.32
C SER A 171 -6.11 13.16 -14.67
N ALA A 172 -6.40 14.47 -14.68
CA ALA A 172 -6.48 15.26 -15.91
C ALA A 172 -5.16 15.30 -16.69
N LEU A 173 -4.02 15.10 -16.03
CA LEU A 173 -2.69 15.05 -16.65
C LEU A 173 -2.56 13.94 -17.72
N SER A 174 -3.39 12.89 -17.69
CA SER A 174 -3.33 11.80 -18.66
C SER A 174 -3.82 12.18 -20.06
N VAL A 175 -4.50 13.32 -20.24
CA VAL A 175 -5.12 13.72 -21.51
C VAL A 175 -4.99 15.23 -21.79
N LEU A 176 -4.11 15.94 -21.08
CA LEU A 176 -3.83 17.34 -21.35
C LEU A 176 -2.63 17.45 -22.28
N ASP A 177 -2.88 17.56 -23.58
CA ASP A 177 -1.81 17.89 -24.53
C ASP A 177 -1.41 19.36 -24.36
N TYR A 178 -0.31 19.55 -23.63
CA TYR A 178 0.31 20.86 -23.41
C TYR A 178 0.69 21.57 -24.71
N ARG A 179 0.88 20.84 -25.81
CA ARG A 179 1.12 21.45 -27.12
C ARG A 179 -0.14 22.13 -27.66
N THR A 180 -1.25 21.41 -27.76
CA THR A 180 -2.55 21.97 -28.18
C THR A 180 -2.94 23.17 -27.31
N LEU A 181 -2.82 23.06 -25.97
CA LEU A 181 -3.11 24.16 -25.05
C LEU A 181 -2.19 25.39 -25.26
N TYR A 182 -0.91 25.18 -25.57
CA TYR A 182 0.01 26.27 -25.89
C TYR A 182 -0.32 26.93 -27.24
N GLU A 183 -0.67 26.14 -28.25
CA GLU A 183 -1.07 26.64 -29.58
C GLU A 183 -2.38 27.45 -29.48
N GLU A 184 -3.37 27.00 -28.70
CA GLU A 184 -4.60 27.75 -28.37
C GLU A 184 -4.32 29.07 -27.65
N MET A 185 -3.52 29.04 -26.57
CA MET A 185 -3.19 30.25 -25.80
C MET A 185 -2.38 31.26 -26.62
N ARG A 186 -1.52 30.81 -27.54
CA ARG A 186 -0.81 31.71 -28.45
C ARG A 186 -1.75 32.35 -29.46
N GLN A 187 -2.68 31.58 -30.05
CA GLN A 187 -3.68 32.14 -30.96
C GLN A 187 -4.57 33.19 -30.26
N ALA A 188 -5.03 32.91 -29.04
CA ALA A 188 -5.83 33.85 -28.27
C ALA A 188 -5.08 35.18 -28.01
N LEU A 189 -3.77 35.11 -27.74
CA LEU A 189 -2.92 36.28 -27.57
C LEU A 189 -2.71 37.05 -28.88
N ASP A 190 -2.49 36.35 -30.00
CA ASP A 190 -2.34 36.95 -31.33
C ASP A 190 -3.65 37.66 -31.77
N GLU A 191 -4.82 37.07 -31.48
CA GLU A 191 -6.14 37.68 -31.72
C GLU A 191 -6.37 38.93 -30.86
N GLU A 192 -6.09 38.88 -29.55
CA GLU A 192 -6.33 40.02 -28.66
C GLU A 192 -5.37 41.18 -28.93
N GLN A 193 -4.11 40.91 -29.29
CA GLN A 193 -3.20 41.94 -29.83
C GLN A 193 -3.75 42.60 -31.09
N GLN A 194 -4.39 41.82 -31.98
CA GLN A 194 -4.97 42.37 -33.20
C GLN A 194 -6.22 43.22 -32.91
N ARG A 195 -7.07 42.82 -31.96
CA ARG A 195 -8.19 43.63 -31.46
C ARG A 195 -7.69 44.93 -30.82
N PHE A 196 -6.64 44.87 -30.01
CA PHE A 196 -6.02 46.06 -29.40
C PHE A 196 -5.55 47.06 -30.46
N ARG A 197 -4.79 46.61 -31.49
CA ARG A 197 -4.33 47.48 -32.59
C ARG A 197 -5.49 48.11 -33.37
N GLN A 198 -6.59 47.38 -33.58
CA GLN A 198 -7.79 47.89 -34.24
C GLN A 198 -8.51 48.96 -33.39
N ALA A 199 -8.63 48.73 -32.08
CA ALA A 199 -9.19 49.70 -31.14
C ALA A 199 -8.32 50.96 -31.02
N GLU A 200 -6.99 50.82 -30.96
CA GLU A 200 -6.04 51.93 -30.93
C GLU A 200 -6.11 52.77 -32.20
N ALA A 201 -6.16 52.13 -33.38
CA ALA A 201 -6.34 52.83 -34.65
C ALA A 201 -7.68 53.59 -34.70
N ALA A 202 -8.79 52.96 -34.29
CA ALA A 202 -10.10 53.60 -34.27
C ALA A 202 -10.17 54.78 -33.27
N ALA A 203 -9.53 54.66 -32.10
CA ALA A 203 -9.44 55.72 -31.11
C ALA A 203 -8.57 56.90 -31.60
N SER A 204 -7.49 56.62 -32.33
CA SER A 204 -6.66 57.65 -32.99
C SER A 204 -7.46 58.40 -34.06
N ASP A 205 -8.18 57.68 -34.92
CA ASP A 205 -9.07 58.24 -35.93
C ASP A 205 -10.15 59.15 -35.31
N GLU A 206 -10.82 58.69 -34.25
CA GLU A 206 -11.87 59.49 -33.60
C GLU A 206 -11.31 60.70 -32.85
N LYS A 207 -10.13 60.58 -32.23
CA LYS A 207 -9.39 61.72 -31.66
C LYS A 207 -9.06 62.77 -32.74
N ASN A 208 -8.69 62.33 -33.95
CA ASN A 208 -8.44 63.24 -35.08
C ASN A 208 -9.74 63.90 -35.56
N ARG A 209 -10.87 63.17 -35.64
CA ARG A 209 -12.20 63.76 -35.95
C ARG A 209 -12.62 64.79 -34.89
N ALA A 210 -12.46 64.48 -33.61
CA ALA A 210 -12.77 65.37 -32.50
C ALA A 210 -11.94 66.66 -32.54
N ALA A 211 -10.63 66.58 -32.81
CA ALA A 211 -9.77 67.75 -32.97
C ALA A 211 -10.21 68.65 -34.15
N ILE A 212 -10.59 68.06 -35.28
CA ILE A 212 -11.13 68.80 -36.45
C ILE A 212 -12.49 69.45 -36.12
N ALA A 213 -13.34 68.78 -35.33
CA ALA A 213 -14.60 69.35 -34.87
C ALA A 213 -14.39 70.51 -33.89
N GLN A 214 -13.43 70.40 -32.98
CA GLN A 214 -13.07 71.44 -32.01
C GLN A 214 -12.48 72.69 -32.67
N ASP A 215 -11.62 72.53 -33.69
CA ASP A 215 -11.12 73.64 -34.52
C ASP A 215 -12.27 74.38 -35.23
N LYS A 216 -13.20 73.64 -35.86
CA LYS A 216 -14.39 74.21 -36.51
C LYS A 216 -15.30 74.96 -35.52
N LEU A 217 -15.54 74.39 -34.34
CA LEU A 217 -16.31 75.02 -33.28
C LEU A 217 -15.64 76.32 -32.78
N THR A 218 -14.33 76.29 -32.58
CA THR A 218 -13.55 77.47 -32.17
C THR A 218 -13.64 78.60 -33.20
N LYS A 219 -13.52 78.27 -34.49
CA LYS A 219 -13.69 79.23 -35.60
C LYS A 219 -15.12 79.78 -35.69
N ALA A 220 -16.13 78.95 -35.44
CA ALA A 220 -17.52 79.39 -35.40
C ALA A 220 -17.78 80.36 -34.22
N LEU A 221 -17.31 80.03 -33.02
CA LEU A 221 -17.42 80.88 -31.83
C LEU A 221 -16.75 82.24 -32.04
N LEU A 222 -15.53 82.28 -32.61
CA LEU A 222 -14.84 83.53 -32.94
C LEU A 222 -15.61 84.38 -33.96
N ARG A 223 -16.29 83.76 -34.95
CA ARG A 223 -17.14 84.51 -35.89
C ARG A 223 -18.44 85.01 -35.25
N VAL A 224 -19.02 84.26 -34.31
CA VAL A 224 -20.18 84.71 -33.52
C VAL A 224 -19.80 85.91 -32.66
N GLN A 225 -18.72 85.85 -31.87
CA GLN A 225 -18.25 86.97 -31.06
C GLN A 225 -17.98 88.25 -31.88
N HIS A 226 -17.44 88.08 -33.09
CA HIS A 226 -17.22 89.22 -33.99
C HIS A 226 -18.55 89.82 -34.49
N LEU A 227 -19.53 89.00 -34.86
CA LEU A 227 -20.88 89.44 -35.24
C LEU A 227 -21.64 90.10 -34.08
N GLU A 228 -21.48 89.58 -32.87
CA GLU A 228 -22.03 90.16 -31.64
C GLU A 228 -21.45 91.55 -31.37
N PHE A 229 -20.13 91.71 -31.53
CA PHE A 229 -19.47 93.02 -31.44
C PHE A 229 -19.89 93.99 -32.55
N GLU A 230 -20.01 93.54 -33.81
CA GLU A 230 -20.55 94.34 -34.92
C GLU A 230 -21.99 94.82 -34.62
N LEU A 231 -22.83 93.95 -34.04
CA LEU A 231 -24.20 94.27 -33.63
C LEU A 231 -24.27 95.21 -32.42
N GLU A 232 -23.40 95.06 -31.42
CA GLU A 232 -23.35 95.94 -30.25
C GLU A 232 -22.85 97.35 -30.63
N ALA A 233 -21.86 97.43 -31.51
CA ALA A 233 -21.40 98.70 -32.10
C ALA A 233 -22.52 99.40 -32.90
N ALA A 234 -23.30 98.65 -33.68
CA ALA A 234 -24.46 99.19 -34.40
C ALA A 234 -25.59 99.64 -33.45
N GLN A 235 -25.90 98.85 -32.41
CA GLN A 235 -26.91 99.18 -31.41
C GLN A 235 -26.53 100.42 -30.59
N THR A 236 -25.28 100.54 -30.14
CA THR A 236 -24.81 101.75 -29.42
C THR A 236 -24.87 102.98 -30.33
N ALA A 237 -24.43 102.88 -31.58
CA ALA A 237 -24.57 103.98 -32.55
C ALA A 237 -26.04 104.43 -32.74
N THR A 238 -26.99 103.50 -32.84
CA THR A 238 -28.43 103.88 -32.90
C THR A 238 -28.97 104.44 -31.58
N ARG A 239 -28.58 103.92 -30.41
CA ARG A 239 -29.02 104.46 -29.10
C ARG A 239 -28.51 105.90 -28.87
N HIS A 240 -27.31 106.22 -29.34
CA HIS A 240 -26.79 107.59 -29.30
C HIS A 240 -27.47 108.57 -30.28
N SER A 241 -28.32 108.08 -31.20
CA SER A 241 -29.16 108.94 -32.06
C SER A 241 -30.51 109.32 -31.44
N SER A 242 -30.88 108.73 -30.29
CA SER A 242 -32.23 108.83 -29.70
C SER A 242 -32.23 109.20 -28.21
N ALA A 243 -31.20 109.91 -27.74
CA ALA A 243 -31.11 110.38 -26.36
C ALA A 243 -31.36 111.91 -26.29
N PRO A 244 -32.45 112.39 -25.65
CA PRO A 244 -32.57 113.78 -25.26
C PRO A 244 -31.66 114.09 -24.05
N ASP A 245 -31.34 115.36 -23.82
CA ASP A 245 -30.54 115.79 -22.68
C ASP A 245 -31.18 115.38 -21.34
N VAL A 246 -30.38 114.75 -20.47
CA VAL A 246 -30.77 114.35 -19.11
C VAL A 246 -29.98 115.19 -18.11
N GLU A 247 -30.68 115.86 -17.20
CA GLU A 247 -30.06 116.75 -16.21
C GLU A 247 -29.17 115.98 -15.20
N GLY A 248 -28.10 116.62 -14.75
CA GLY A 248 -27.03 115.98 -13.96
C GLY A 248 -27.45 115.32 -12.63
N ASN A 249 -28.64 115.62 -12.10
CA ASN A 249 -29.20 114.96 -10.92
C ASN A 249 -29.53 113.48 -11.17
N ASP A 250 -30.05 113.13 -12.35
CA ASP A 250 -30.35 111.73 -12.69
C ASP A 250 -29.07 110.97 -13.10
N VAL A 251 -28.06 111.66 -13.63
CA VAL A 251 -26.74 111.08 -13.92
C VAL A 251 -26.04 110.62 -12.64
N GLU A 252 -25.99 111.45 -11.59
CA GLU A 252 -25.40 111.04 -10.31
C GLU A 252 -26.25 109.98 -9.58
N ARG A 253 -27.57 109.97 -9.73
CA ARG A 253 -28.43 108.88 -9.23
C ARG A 253 -28.12 107.55 -9.93
N MET A 254 -28.12 107.55 -11.27
CA MET A 254 -27.81 106.38 -12.10
C MET A 254 -26.40 105.83 -11.81
N LYS A 255 -25.43 106.71 -11.59
CA LYS A 255 -24.06 106.37 -11.17
C LYS A 255 -24.01 105.71 -9.77
N LEU A 256 -24.80 106.19 -8.82
CA LEU A 256 -24.93 105.57 -7.50
C LEU A 256 -25.61 104.18 -7.58
N GLU A 257 -26.67 104.06 -8.38
CA GLU A 257 -27.35 102.78 -8.65
C GLU A 257 -26.41 101.78 -9.34
N LEU A 258 -25.61 102.22 -10.31
CA LEU A 258 -24.59 101.42 -10.97
C LEU A 258 -23.51 100.96 -9.99
N GLN A 259 -23.03 101.83 -9.08
CA GLN A 259 -22.10 101.45 -8.02
C GLN A 259 -22.69 100.39 -7.07
N GLN A 260 -23.96 100.53 -6.67
CA GLN A 260 -24.65 99.53 -5.86
C GLN A 260 -24.83 98.20 -6.59
N LEU A 261 -25.13 98.23 -7.88
CA LEU A 261 -25.28 97.03 -8.72
C LEU A 261 -23.93 96.30 -8.90
N VAL A 262 -22.85 97.04 -9.16
CA VAL A 262 -21.48 96.49 -9.23
C VAL A 262 -21.05 95.90 -7.88
N ALA A 263 -21.36 96.57 -6.76
CA ALA A 263 -21.05 96.06 -5.42
C ALA A 263 -21.81 94.74 -5.12
N ARG A 264 -23.11 94.66 -5.46
CA ARG A 264 -23.89 93.41 -5.35
C ARG A 264 -23.32 92.31 -6.24
N HIS A 265 -23.06 92.60 -7.50
CA HIS A 265 -22.50 91.61 -8.43
C HIS A 265 -21.13 91.09 -7.97
N ALA A 266 -20.26 91.95 -7.44
CA ALA A 266 -18.99 91.53 -6.85
C ALA A 266 -19.18 90.63 -5.63
N GLN A 267 -20.19 90.90 -4.78
CA GLN A 267 -20.55 90.05 -3.65
C GLN A 267 -21.12 88.70 -4.10
N ASP A 268 -21.96 88.67 -5.15
CA ASP A 268 -22.54 87.44 -5.69
C ASP A 268 -21.47 86.57 -6.36
N VAL A 269 -20.57 87.16 -7.14
CA VAL A 269 -19.40 86.47 -7.72
C VAL A 269 -18.48 85.93 -6.63
N ALA A 270 -18.25 86.66 -5.54
CA ALA A 270 -17.47 86.17 -4.40
C ALA A 270 -18.16 84.99 -3.69
N GLN A 271 -19.49 85.01 -3.54
CA GLN A 271 -20.26 83.90 -2.97
C GLN A 271 -20.21 82.65 -3.86
N VAL A 272 -20.47 82.79 -5.16
CA VAL A 272 -20.40 81.69 -6.15
C VAL A 272 -19.00 81.10 -6.20
N LYS A 273 -17.96 81.94 -6.28
CA LYS A 273 -16.57 81.48 -6.22
C LYS A 273 -16.30 80.70 -4.93
N SER A 274 -16.71 81.22 -3.79
CA SER A 274 -16.54 80.55 -2.49
C SER A 274 -17.29 79.20 -2.42
N ALA A 275 -18.41 79.05 -3.12
CA ALA A 275 -19.10 77.76 -3.24
C ALA A 275 -18.33 76.78 -4.14
N CYS A 276 -17.84 77.22 -5.30
CA CYS A 276 -17.03 76.42 -6.21
C CYS A 276 -15.68 76.00 -5.60
N ASP A 277 -14.99 76.91 -4.89
CA ASP A 277 -13.72 76.62 -4.22
C ASP A 277 -13.88 75.49 -3.19
N ARG A 278 -14.96 75.52 -2.37
CA ARG A 278 -15.30 74.43 -1.44
C ARG A 278 -15.59 73.10 -2.16
N GLN A 279 -16.31 73.14 -3.28
CA GLN A 279 -16.58 71.94 -4.07
C GLN A 279 -15.28 71.34 -4.63
N ILE A 280 -14.38 72.18 -5.15
CA ILE A 280 -13.05 71.76 -5.63
C ILE A 280 -12.23 71.14 -4.49
N GLU A 281 -12.27 71.69 -3.28
CA GLU A 281 -11.63 71.09 -2.10
C GLU A 281 -12.23 69.72 -1.74
N THR A 282 -13.55 69.56 -1.78
CA THR A 282 -14.18 68.24 -1.53
C THR A 282 -13.82 67.21 -2.59
N TYR A 283 -13.82 67.57 -3.88
CA TYR A 283 -13.42 66.65 -4.96
C TYR A 283 -11.93 66.30 -4.89
N LYS A 284 -11.05 67.24 -4.52
CA LYS A 284 -9.63 66.94 -4.26
C LYS A 284 -9.47 65.95 -3.12
N ARG A 285 -10.20 66.11 -2.01
CA ARG A 285 -10.12 65.18 -0.88
C ARG A 285 -10.58 63.77 -1.29
N LEU A 286 -11.74 63.66 -1.90
CA LEU A 286 -12.27 62.38 -2.41
C LEU A 286 -11.33 61.71 -3.42
N ALA A 287 -10.68 62.50 -4.29
CA ALA A 287 -9.69 61.97 -5.23
C ALA A 287 -8.41 61.48 -4.54
N HIS A 288 -7.96 62.13 -3.46
CA HIS A 288 -6.83 61.66 -2.65
C HIS A 288 -7.20 60.41 -1.84
N GLU A 289 -8.37 60.37 -1.22
CA GLU A 289 -8.91 59.22 -0.49
C GLU A 289 -8.99 57.99 -1.42
N ALA A 290 -9.64 58.12 -2.59
CA ALA A 290 -9.71 57.04 -3.57
C ALA A 290 -8.34 56.63 -4.18
N SER A 291 -7.37 57.56 -4.26
CA SER A 291 -6.00 57.23 -4.68
C SER A 291 -5.25 56.43 -3.62
N GLN A 292 -5.48 56.71 -2.34
CA GLN A 292 -4.90 55.95 -1.24
C GLN A 292 -5.51 54.54 -1.18
N GLU A 293 -6.84 54.42 -1.20
CA GLU A 293 -7.54 53.13 -1.26
C GLU A 293 -7.04 52.26 -2.43
N TRP A 294 -6.83 52.87 -3.60
CA TRP A 294 -6.31 52.15 -4.77
C TRP A 294 -4.88 51.62 -4.57
N HIS A 295 -3.98 52.40 -3.95
CA HIS A 295 -2.62 51.94 -3.63
C HIS A 295 -2.58 50.89 -2.52
N GLU A 296 -3.50 50.96 -1.54
CA GLU A 296 -3.64 49.93 -0.50
C GLU A 296 -4.05 48.59 -1.13
N VAL A 297 -5.08 48.58 -1.99
CA VAL A 297 -5.52 47.38 -2.73
C VAL A 297 -4.46 46.87 -3.73
N GLU A 298 -3.71 47.76 -4.39
CA GLU A 298 -2.58 47.37 -5.24
C GLU A 298 -1.48 46.66 -4.43
N GLY A 299 -1.19 47.15 -3.22
CA GLY A 299 -0.26 46.55 -2.27
C GLY A 299 -0.71 45.17 -1.76
N GLU A 300 -1.97 45.03 -1.35
CA GLU A 300 -2.55 43.75 -0.93
C GLU A 300 -2.48 42.72 -2.07
N LEU A 301 -2.91 43.10 -3.27
CA LEU A 301 -2.87 42.24 -4.46
C LEU A 301 -1.44 41.83 -4.85
N ALA A 302 -0.43 42.69 -4.62
CA ALA A 302 0.98 42.33 -4.81
C ALA A 302 1.47 41.33 -3.73
N GLY A 303 1.01 41.48 -2.49
CA GLY A 303 1.23 40.53 -1.39
C GLY A 303 0.64 39.15 -1.70
N GLU A 304 -0.64 39.08 -2.07
CA GLU A 304 -1.32 37.83 -2.44
C GLU A 304 -0.62 37.12 -3.60
N LYS A 305 -0.26 37.84 -4.67
CA LYS A 305 0.50 37.28 -5.81
C LYS A 305 1.82 36.66 -5.35
N THR A 306 2.53 37.31 -4.43
CA THR A 306 3.80 36.82 -3.88
C THR A 306 3.60 35.57 -3.04
N GLN A 307 2.55 35.53 -2.20
CA GLN A 307 2.19 34.37 -1.39
C GLN A 307 1.76 33.17 -2.26
N VAL A 308 0.96 33.40 -3.29
CA VAL A 308 0.56 32.36 -4.26
C VAL A 308 1.78 31.80 -4.99
N LEU A 309 2.72 32.65 -5.43
CA LEU A 309 3.98 32.20 -6.04
C LEU A 309 4.81 31.32 -5.09
N HIS A 310 4.90 31.68 -3.80
CA HIS A 310 5.58 30.86 -2.79
C HIS A 310 4.92 29.48 -2.65
N THR A 311 3.60 29.43 -2.44
CA THR A 311 2.88 28.14 -2.28
C THR A 311 2.93 27.27 -3.54
N LEU A 312 3.02 27.85 -4.73
CA LEU A 312 3.26 27.12 -5.98
C LEU A 312 4.69 26.56 -6.07
N GLN A 313 5.70 27.24 -5.52
CA GLN A 313 7.04 26.68 -5.38
C GLN A 313 7.06 25.54 -4.35
N ASP A 314 6.47 25.72 -3.17
CA ASP A 314 6.37 24.67 -2.15
C ASP A 314 5.70 23.41 -2.72
N LEU A 315 4.59 23.58 -3.44
CA LEU A 315 3.86 22.48 -4.09
C LEU A 315 4.70 21.80 -5.20
N LYS A 316 5.54 22.54 -5.92
CA LYS A 316 6.48 21.98 -6.91
C LYS A 316 7.57 21.15 -6.23
N GLU A 317 8.17 21.65 -5.15
CA GLU A 317 9.18 20.94 -4.40
C GLU A 317 8.62 19.70 -3.70
N PHE A 318 7.42 19.79 -3.11
CA PHE A 318 6.71 18.66 -2.54
C PHE A 318 6.45 17.57 -3.60
N LYS A 319 5.97 17.94 -4.79
CA LYS A 319 5.74 16.99 -5.89
C LYS A 319 7.03 16.31 -6.36
N LEU A 320 8.16 17.03 -6.43
CA LEU A 320 9.45 16.44 -6.79
C LEU A 320 9.90 15.41 -5.76
N ARG A 321 9.81 15.74 -4.46
CA ARG A 321 10.14 14.79 -3.37
C ARG A 321 9.19 13.60 -3.34
N TYR A 322 7.90 13.81 -3.65
CA TYR A 322 6.90 12.76 -3.73
C TYR A 322 7.17 11.78 -4.89
N PHE A 323 7.47 12.27 -6.10
CA PHE A 323 7.82 11.40 -7.22
C PHE A 323 9.12 10.62 -6.98
N GLN A 324 10.13 11.25 -6.38
CA GLN A 324 11.36 10.54 -6.02
C GLN A 324 11.09 9.42 -4.99
N LEU A 325 10.20 9.65 -4.01
CA LEU A 325 9.79 8.62 -3.06
C LEU A 325 8.97 7.49 -3.74
N GLU A 326 8.12 7.80 -4.71
CA GLU A 326 7.43 6.77 -5.53
C GLU A 326 8.43 5.96 -6.37
N GLU A 327 9.48 6.58 -6.91
CA GLU A 327 10.56 5.92 -7.66
C GLU A 327 11.38 5.00 -6.73
N ASP A 328 11.96 5.54 -5.65
CA ASP A 328 12.73 4.81 -4.63
C ASP A 328 11.95 3.60 -4.07
N THR A 329 10.65 3.77 -3.77
CA THR A 329 9.81 2.68 -3.25
C THR A 329 9.42 1.66 -4.32
N THR A 330 9.23 2.08 -5.58
CA THR A 330 8.96 1.15 -6.69
C THR A 330 10.19 0.31 -7.00
N GLU A 331 11.39 0.90 -7.02
CA GLU A 331 12.65 0.16 -7.16
C GLU A 331 12.83 -0.81 -6.01
N ARG A 332 12.63 -0.38 -4.75
CA ARG A 332 12.76 -1.26 -3.58
C ARG A 332 11.75 -2.42 -3.57
N ILE A 333 10.53 -2.22 -4.07
CA ILE A 333 9.55 -3.30 -4.25
C ILE A 333 10.02 -4.27 -5.35
N ALA A 334 10.58 -3.77 -6.46
CA ALA A 334 11.11 -4.61 -7.53
C ALA A 334 12.31 -5.45 -7.07
N GLU A 335 13.22 -4.88 -6.27
CA GLU A 335 14.29 -5.62 -5.59
C GLU A 335 13.72 -6.76 -4.74
N LEU A 336 12.82 -6.46 -3.78
CA LEU A 336 12.28 -7.45 -2.85
C LEU A 336 11.50 -8.57 -3.56
N VAL A 337 10.76 -8.25 -4.62
CA VAL A 337 10.06 -9.25 -5.45
C VAL A 337 11.03 -10.15 -6.22
N GLN A 338 12.20 -9.64 -6.62
CA GLN A 338 13.23 -10.45 -7.25
C GLN A 338 13.97 -11.33 -6.22
N ASP A 339 14.27 -10.77 -5.06
CA ASP A 339 14.87 -11.45 -3.90
C ASP A 339 14.05 -12.67 -3.46
N GLU A 340 12.73 -12.52 -3.34
CA GLU A 340 11.82 -13.63 -3.01
C GLU A 340 11.73 -14.68 -4.11
N ARG A 341 11.76 -14.28 -5.38
CA ARG A 341 11.78 -15.23 -6.52
C ARG A 341 13.07 -16.04 -6.58
N ASP A 342 14.19 -15.48 -6.13
CA ASP A 342 15.46 -16.20 -6.09
C ASP A 342 15.53 -17.12 -4.85
N ARG A 343 15.01 -16.70 -3.69
CA ARG A 343 14.79 -17.60 -2.54
C ARG A 343 13.83 -18.75 -2.84
N GLU A 344 12.79 -18.52 -3.62
CA GLU A 344 11.87 -19.57 -4.08
C GLU A 344 12.59 -20.63 -4.93
N LYS A 345 13.46 -20.21 -5.86
CA LYS A 345 14.28 -21.15 -6.65
C LYS A 345 15.27 -21.92 -5.78
N GLU A 346 15.88 -21.28 -4.78
CA GLU A 346 16.78 -21.95 -3.83
C GLU A 346 16.02 -22.98 -2.98
N ARG A 347 14.83 -22.63 -2.47
CA ARG A 347 13.93 -23.53 -1.74
C ARG A 347 13.53 -24.73 -2.59
N ASP A 348 13.14 -24.51 -3.84
CA ASP A 348 12.66 -25.57 -4.73
C ASP A 348 13.80 -26.49 -5.17
N ALA A 349 15.01 -25.94 -5.37
CA ALA A 349 16.23 -26.74 -5.58
C ALA A 349 16.60 -27.55 -4.32
N ALA A 350 16.48 -26.97 -3.12
CA ALA A 350 16.69 -27.68 -1.86
C ALA A 350 15.70 -28.84 -1.71
N LEU A 351 14.40 -28.60 -1.94
CA LEU A 351 13.35 -29.64 -1.92
C LEU A 351 13.64 -30.76 -2.94
N ALA A 352 14.10 -30.43 -4.15
CA ALA A 352 14.49 -31.42 -5.15
C ALA A 352 15.68 -32.29 -4.70
N THR A 353 16.69 -31.71 -4.04
CA THR A 353 17.82 -32.48 -3.50
C THR A 353 17.44 -33.34 -2.28
N VAL A 354 16.56 -32.85 -1.40
CA VAL A 354 15.99 -33.64 -0.30
C VAL A 354 15.21 -34.84 -0.83
N ALA A 355 14.34 -34.65 -1.84
CA ALA A 355 13.59 -35.74 -2.46
C ALA A 355 14.49 -36.78 -3.14
N ALA A 356 15.63 -36.37 -3.70
CA ALA A 356 16.65 -37.29 -4.23
C ALA A 356 17.32 -38.10 -3.12
N LEU A 357 17.78 -37.44 -2.04
CA LEU A 357 18.41 -38.09 -0.89
C LEU A 357 17.46 -39.03 -0.15
N GLU A 358 16.18 -38.68 -0.01
CA GLU A 358 15.16 -39.59 0.51
C GLU A 358 15.05 -40.88 -0.32
N LYS A 359 15.08 -40.76 -1.65
CA LYS A 359 15.01 -41.91 -2.57
C LYS A 359 16.24 -42.80 -2.44
N GLU A 360 17.42 -42.22 -2.25
CA GLU A 360 18.64 -42.97 -1.97
C GLU A 360 18.60 -43.65 -0.61
N LEU A 361 18.17 -42.96 0.46
CA LEU A 361 17.98 -43.55 1.79
C LEU A 361 16.98 -44.71 1.78
N LYS A 362 15.84 -44.56 1.08
CA LYS A 362 14.85 -45.64 0.89
C LYS A 362 15.46 -46.84 0.15
N ALA A 363 16.31 -46.61 -0.85
CA ALA A 363 17.01 -47.67 -1.58
C ALA A 363 18.15 -48.33 -0.77
N ILE A 364 18.83 -47.59 0.10
CA ILE A 364 19.84 -48.12 1.03
C ILE A 364 19.17 -48.97 2.11
N HIS A 365 18.06 -48.49 2.68
CA HIS A 365 17.29 -49.22 3.69
C HIS A 365 16.71 -50.53 3.14
N ALA A 366 16.18 -50.54 1.91
CA ALA A 366 15.74 -51.77 1.25
C ALA A 366 16.88 -52.81 1.13
N LYS A 367 18.06 -52.39 0.66
CA LYS A 367 19.25 -53.25 0.57
C LYS A 367 19.76 -53.73 1.94
N MET A 368 19.60 -52.91 2.97
CA MET A 368 19.91 -53.29 4.35
C MET A 368 19.00 -54.46 4.77
N VAL A 369 17.67 -54.31 4.66
CA VAL A 369 16.69 -55.34 5.01
C VAL A 369 16.89 -56.62 4.18
N GLU A 370 17.17 -56.51 2.88
CA GLU A 370 17.55 -57.66 2.04
C GLU A 370 18.81 -58.38 2.54
N GLY A 371 19.85 -57.63 2.92
CA GLY A 371 21.08 -58.15 3.48
C GLY A 371 20.89 -58.78 4.86
N GLU A 372 20.01 -58.21 5.69
CA GLU A 372 19.67 -58.77 7.00
C GLU A 372 18.94 -60.11 6.88
N SER A 373 17.95 -60.22 5.99
CA SER A 373 17.29 -61.50 5.73
C SER A 373 18.16 -62.51 4.94
N GLN A 374 19.28 -62.08 4.33
CA GLN A 374 20.30 -62.98 3.82
C GLN A 374 21.21 -63.51 4.94
N ARG A 375 21.59 -62.67 5.92
CA ARG A 375 22.33 -63.12 7.12
C ARG A 375 21.52 -64.10 7.96
N GLU A 376 20.25 -63.80 8.16
CA GLU A 376 19.28 -64.65 8.88
C GLU A 376 19.24 -66.06 8.26
N LYS A 377 18.99 -66.16 6.94
CA LYS A 377 19.00 -67.44 6.22
C LYS A 377 20.35 -68.19 6.27
N LEU A 378 21.47 -67.47 6.33
CA LEU A 378 22.80 -68.07 6.49
C LEU A 378 23.06 -68.54 7.93
N GLN A 379 22.48 -67.88 8.92
CA GLN A 379 22.48 -68.31 10.32
C GLN A 379 21.61 -69.56 10.51
N ASP A 380 20.38 -69.56 9.97
CA ASP A 380 19.49 -70.73 9.96
C ASP A 380 20.16 -71.95 9.30
N GLN A 381 20.88 -71.75 8.19
CA GLN A 381 21.66 -72.79 7.52
C GLN A 381 22.82 -73.28 8.39
N LEU A 382 23.58 -72.37 9.00
CA LEU A 382 24.67 -72.72 9.93
C LEU A 382 24.18 -73.53 11.13
N ASP A 383 23.04 -73.16 11.72
CA ASP A 383 22.45 -73.83 12.87
C ASP A 383 21.75 -75.15 12.48
N THR A 384 21.31 -75.30 11.22
CA THR A 384 20.79 -76.56 10.66
C THR A 384 21.92 -77.55 10.36
N ASP A 385 23.03 -77.07 9.79
CA ASP A 385 24.23 -77.87 9.50
C ASP A 385 25.13 -78.08 10.74
N PHE A 386 24.79 -77.47 11.88
CA PHE A 386 25.57 -77.56 13.12
C PHE A 386 25.47 -78.95 13.76
N VAL A 387 26.52 -79.76 13.59
CA VAL A 387 26.71 -81.01 14.34
C VAL A 387 27.45 -80.70 15.65
N PRO A 388 26.85 -80.95 16.84
CA PRO A 388 27.51 -80.72 18.13
C PRO A 388 28.82 -81.51 18.27
N LYS A 389 29.81 -80.95 18.97
CA LYS A 389 31.13 -81.58 19.14
C LYS A 389 31.04 -82.92 19.87
N GLU A 390 30.09 -83.05 20.79
CA GLU A 390 29.78 -84.27 21.52
C GLU A 390 29.23 -85.36 20.58
N ALA A 391 28.47 -84.99 19.56
CA ALA A 391 27.95 -85.93 18.55
C ALA A 391 29.07 -86.35 17.57
N ILE A 392 29.97 -85.43 17.21
CA ILE A 392 31.19 -85.75 16.45
C ILE A 392 32.07 -86.73 17.25
N GLN A 393 32.36 -86.44 18.52
CA GLN A 393 33.15 -87.32 19.40
C GLN A 393 32.49 -88.68 19.63
N GLN A 394 31.16 -88.76 19.71
CA GLN A 394 30.44 -90.03 19.76
C GLN A 394 30.58 -90.83 18.47
N MET A 395 30.52 -90.19 17.29
CA MET A 395 30.82 -90.85 16.03
C MET A 395 32.29 -91.28 15.95
N GLU A 396 33.25 -90.43 16.33
CA GLU A 396 34.67 -90.76 16.35
C GLU A 396 34.95 -91.98 17.25
N ALA A 397 34.40 -92.02 18.47
CA ALA A 397 34.53 -93.16 19.37
C ALA A 397 33.85 -94.43 18.84
N LEU A 398 32.73 -94.32 18.11
CA LEU A 398 32.08 -95.45 17.44
C LEU A 398 32.92 -95.96 16.27
N TYR A 399 33.51 -95.07 15.46
CA TYR A 399 34.41 -95.43 14.35
C TYR A 399 35.73 -96.01 14.87
N GLU A 400 36.36 -95.41 15.87
CA GLU A 400 37.59 -95.92 16.50
C GLU A 400 37.35 -97.27 17.19
N GLY A 401 36.20 -97.44 17.85
CA GLY A 401 35.76 -98.72 18.40
C GLY A 401 35.45 -99.78 17.33
N ALA A 402 34.94 -99.37 16.16
CA ALA A 402 34.73 -100.26 15.02
C ALA A 402 36.04 -100.64 14.33
N ILE A 403 36.95 -99.68 14.14
CA ILE A 403 38.32 -99.88 13.61
C ILE A 403 39.08 -100.82 14.53
N SER A 404 39.03 -100.61 15.85
CA SER A 404 39.65 -101.50 16.85
C SER A 404 39.07 -102.92 16.79
N LYS A 405 37.76 -103.08 16.59
CA LYS A 405 37.13 -104.40 16.40
C LYS A 405 37.50 -105.05 15.06
N LEU A 406 37.70 -104.27 13.99
CA LEU A 406 38.22 -104.77 12.72
C LEU A 406 39.69 -105.19 12.84
N GLN A 407 40.54 -104.35 13.43
CA GLN A 407 41.96 -104.64 13.69
C GLN A 407 42.11 -105.88 14.58
N ALA A 408 41.30 -106.01 15.64
CA ALA A 408 41.25 -107.23 16.46
C ALA A 408 40.80 -108.45 15.64
N ARG A 409 39.77 -108.34 14.78
CA ARG A 409 39.38 -109.43 13.87
C ARG A 409 40.47 -109.77 12.85
N VAL A 410 41.20 -108.79 12.32
CA VAL A 410 42.32 -108.99 11.39
C VAL A 410 43.47 -109.69 12.12
N GLY A 411 43.90 -109.22 13.29
CA GLY A 411 44.91 -109.90 14.11
C GLY A 411 44.48 -111.32 14.53
N CYS A 412 43.20 -111.54 14.83
CA CYS A 412 42.62 -112.88 15.06
C CYS A 412 42.52 -113.75 13.79
N LEU A 413 42.52 -113.16 12.60
CA LEU A 413 42.55 -113.87 11.32
C LEU A 413 43.99 -114.17 10.88
N GLU A 414 44.93 -113.25 11.07
CA GLU A 414 46.35 -113.43 10.80
C GLU A 414 46.96 -114.50 11.73
N SER A 415 46.66 -114.42 13.03
CA SER A 415 47.06 -115.47 13.99
C SER A 415 46.43 -116.84 13.66
N LYS A 416 45.19 -116.90 13.15
CA LYS A 416 44.57 -118.15 12.64
C LYS A 416 45.09 -118.60 11.27
N SER A 417 45.54 -117.67 10.42
CA SER A 417 46.08 -117.95 9.08
C SER A 417 47.55 -118.40 9.12
N SER A 418 48.22 -118.28 10.28
CA SER A 418 49.61 -118.70 10.49
C SER A 418 49.85 -120.22 10.28
N ASN A 419 48.79 -121.04 10.27
CA ASN A 419 48.89 -122.50 10.31
C ASN A 419 48.24 -123.24 9.12
N ARG A 420 48.59 -122.83 7.87
CA ARG A 420 48.82 -123.75 6.72
C ARG A 420 49.35 -123.06 5.46
N ARG A 421 50.42 -123.65 4.91
CA ARG A 421 51.00 -123.48 3.55
C ARG A 421 51.27 -124.91 3.02
N PRO A 422 51.66 -125.17 1.74
CA PRO A 422 51.78 -124.26 0.58
C PRO A 422 51.24 -124.85 -0.77
N LYS A 423 51.48 -124.10 -1.86
CA LYS A 423 51.72 -124.51 -3.28
C LYS A 423 50.70 -124.06 -4.35
N THR A 424 51.29 -123.81 -5.52
CA THR A 424 50.83 -123.26 -6.82
C THR A 424 50.39 -124.40 -7.78
N PRO A 425 50.04 -124.22 -9.10
CA PRO A 425 50.19 -123.04 -10.00
C PRO A 425 49.06 -122.77 -11.05
N SER A 426 49.26 -121.74 -11.90
CA SER A 426 48.78 -121.62 -13.31
C SER A 426 47.26 -121.44 -13.61
N ASN A 427 46.81 -120.83 -14.73
CA ASN A 427 47.48 -119.98 -15.73
C ASN A 427 46.49 -119.08 -16.54
N ASN A 428 46.99 -117.93 -17.04
CA ASN A 428 46.62 -117.19 -18.27
C ASN A 428 45.22 -116.60 -18.59
N ASN A 429 45.31 -115.44 -19.28
CA ASN A 429 44.38 -114.76 -20.21
C ASN A 429 43.13 -114.04 -19.65
N SER A 430 42.77 -112.81 -20.10
CA SER A 430 43.49 -111.90 -21.03
C SER A 430 43.07 -110.41 -20.92
N THR A 431 43.99 -109.53 -21.33
CA THR A 431 43.97 -108.06 -21.57
C THR A 431 43.04 -107.62 -22.74
N PRO A 432 42.91 -106.32 -23.16
CA PRO A 432 43.69 -105.08 -22.90
C PRO A 432 42.83 -103.83 -22.49
N GLY A 433 43.34 -102.59 -22.32
CA GLY A 433 44.72 -102.03 -22.34
C GLY A 433 44.77 -100.47 -22.29
N GLN A 434 45.98 -99.88 -22.21
CA GLN A 434 46.27 -98.41 -22.22
C GLN A 434 46.76 -97.91 -23.60
N PRO A 435 46.71 -96.58 -23.87
CA PRO A 435 47.91 -95.70 -23.89
C PRO A 435 47.69 -94.35 -23.14
N GLN A 436 48.65 -93.50 -22.71
CA GLN A 436 50.03 -93.05 -23.08
C GLN A 436 50.14 -91.79 -23.98
N ARG A 437 50.84 -90.75 -23.46
CA ARG A 437 51.40 -89.51 -24.12
C ARG A 437 50.39 -88.44 -24.61
N SER A 438 50.68 -87.12 -24.66
CA SER A 438 51.85 -86.28 -24.23
C SER A 438 51.48 -84.78 -24.05
N LEU A 439 52.40 -83.98 -23.46
CA LEU A 439 52.42 -82.48 -23.39
C LEU A 439 52.50 -81.81 -24.79
N PRO A 440 52.25 -80.48 -25.01
CA PRO A 440 52.43 -79.26 -24.15
C PRO A 440 51.19 -78.29 -24.11
N GLU A 441 51.17 -77.02 -23.64
CA GLU A 441 51.75 -76.25 -22.48
C GLU A 441 51.15 -74.79 -22.48
N VAL A 442 51.70 -73.84 -21.70
CA VAL A 442 51.59 -72.34 -21.76
C VAL A 442 50.53 -71.60 -20.90
N ARG A 443 51.02 -71.05 -19.77
CA ARG A 443 50.64 -69.80 -19.04
C ARG A 443 49.29 -69.65 -18.29
N LYS A 444 49.37 -69.85 -16.96
CA LYS A 444 49.11 -68.79 -15.94
C LYS A 444 50.41 -67.94 -15.77
N PRO A 445 50.48 -66.77 -15.08
CA PRO A 445 49.62 -66.22 -14.01
C PRO A 445 49.17 -64.76 -14.32
N GLY A 446 48.73 -63.88 -13.40
CA GLY A 446 48.71 -63.92 -11.94
C GLY A 446 47.99 -62.72 -11.27
N MET A 447 47.95 -62.73 -9.93
CA MET A 447 47.17 -61.82 -9.08
C MET A 447 47.65 -60.35 -9.06
N ALA A 448 46.67 -59.45 -8.93
CA ALA A 448 46.62 -58.25 -8.07
C ALA A 448 47.80 -57.26 -7.98
N ASN A 449 47.47 -55.95 -8.06
CA ASN A 449 47.62 -55.08 -6.88
C ASN A 449 46.79 -53.78 -6.95
N ARG A 450 46.71 -53.08 -5.80
CA ARG A 450 46.13 -51.73 -5.65
C ARG A 450 46.96 -50.67 -6.39
N ALA A 451 46.31 -49.61 -6.89
CA ALA A 451 46.84 -48.25 -6.84
C ALA A 451 45.75 -47.18 -7.05
N VAL A 452 45.91 -46.02 -6.42
CA VAL A 452 45.21 -44.76 -6.70
C VAL A 452 46.22 -43.79 -7.32
N PRO A 453 45.87 -42.97 -8.32
CA PRO A 453 46.59 -41.74 -8.63
C PRO A 453 45.77 -40.47 -8.33
N ARG A 454 46.47 -39.35 -8.10
CA ARG A 454 45.90 -38.02 -7.81
C ARG A 454 45.79 -37.15 -9.06
N VAL A 455 44.90 -36.16 -8.97
CA VAL A 455 45.00 -34.76 -9.46
C VAL A 455 46.01 -34.48 -10.60
N GLY A 456 45.48 -34.07 -11.75
CA GLY A 456 46.21 -33.32 -12.78
C GLY A 456 45.36 -32.15 -13.29
N ARG A 457 45.96 -30.96 -13.45
CA ARG A 457 45.27 -29.71 -13.86
C ARG A 457 46.01 -29.10 -15.04
N LEU A 458 45.35 -28.86 -16.17
CA LEU A 458 45.62 -27.75 -17.12
C LEU A 458 44.63 -27.73 -18.30
N VAL A 459 44.62 -26.61 -19.04
CA VAL A 459 43.60 -26.09 -19.98
C VAL A 459 44.34 -25.18 -20.99
N PRO A 460 43.82 -24.80 -22.19
CA PRO A 460 42.89 -25.41 -23.14
C PRO A 460 43.54 -25.73 -24.52
N GLY A 461 42.78 -26.32 -25.46
CA GLY A 461 43.08 -26.31 -26.90
C GLY A 461 42.04 -25.49 -27.69
N ALA A 462 42.46 -24.71 -28.70
CA ALA A 462 41.59 -23.78 -29.45
C ALA A 462 41.89 -23.80 -30.97
N LYS A 463 41.11 -23.01 -31.75
CA LYS A 463 41.03 -22.89 -33.24
C LYS A 463 40.02 -23.89 -33.85
N THR A 464 39.19 -23.58 -34.87
CA THR A 464 38.95 -22.37 -35.72
C THR A 464 37.57 -22.53 -36.41
N GLY A 465 36.88 -21.53 -36.99
CA GLY A 465 37.11 -20.08 -37.04
C GLY A 465 36.66 -19.40 -38.36
N SER A 466 35.52 -18.68 -38.35
CA SER A 466 35.08 -17.62 -39.29
C SER A 466 33.82 -16.94 -38.71
N SER A 467 33.68 -15.61 -38.61
CA SER A 467 33.58 -14.57 -39.66
C SER A 467 32.24 -14.61 -40.42
N SER A 468 31.50 -13.50 -40.63
CA SER A 468 31.86 -12.08 -40.51
C SER A 468 30.72 -11.13 -40.11
N ARG A 469 31.04 -10.18 -39.20
CA ARG A 469 30.81 -8.72 -39.24
C ARG A 469 29.74 -8.12 -40.18
N LEU A 470 28.94 -7.20 -39.63
CA LEU A 470 28.75 -5.80 -40.09
C LEU A 470 27.98 -5.01 -38.99
N ASN A 471 27.84 -3.68 -39.09
CA ASN A 471 28.72 -2.66 -38.48
C ASN A 471 27.89 -1.38 -38.17
N SER A 472 28.46 -0.38 -37.49
CA SER A 472 27.86 0.93 -37.09
C SER A 472 26.73 0.85 -36.02
N GLY A 473 26.58 1.80 -35.09
CA GLY A 473 27.50 2.86 -34.64
C GLY A 473 27.07 4.29 -34.98
N LEU A 474 26.48 4.99 -34.01
CA LEU A 474 26.29 6.44 -34.02
C LEU A 474 26.75 7.07 -32.70
N ARG A 475 27.78 7.91 -32.77
CA ARG A 475 28.04 9.02 -31.84
C ARG A 475 28.05 10.29 -32.68
N VAL A 476 27.36 11.33 -32.22
CA VAL A 476 27.46 12.70 -32.77
C VAL A 476 27.72 13.64 -31.60
N SER A 477 28.41 14.75 -31.85
CA SER A 477 28.84 15.71 -30.84
C SER A 477 28.75 17.14 -31.34
N SER A 478 28.65 18.08 -30.40
CA SER A 478 29.09 19.48 -30.47
C SER A 478 28.37 20.50 -31.40
N ARG A 479 27.75 21.48 -30.73
CA ARG A 479 28.03 22.95 -30.78
C ARG A 479 27.26 23.92 -31.71
N ILE A 480 26.60 24.88 -31.01
CA ILE A 480 26.67 26.36 -31.17
C ILE A 480 25.78 27.02 -32.26
N LEU A 481 25.39 28.27 -31.94
CA LEU A 481 24.46 29.21 -32.59
C LEU A 481 22.97 28.98 -32.26
N GLN A 482 22.18 30.01 -31.91
CA GLN A 482 22.49 31.45 -31.74
C GLN A 482 21.77 32.03 -30.52
#